data_AF-A0A0S4LZU9-F1
#
_entry.id   AF-A0A0S4LZU9-F1
#
_cell.length_a   1.000
_cell.length_b   1.000
_cell.length_c   1.000
_cell.angle_alpha   90.00
_cell.angle_beta   90.00
_cell.angle_gamma   90.00
#
_symmetry.space_group_name_H-M   'P 1'
#
loop_
_entity.id
_entity.type
_entity.pdbx_description
1 polymer ?
#
loop_
_entity_poly.entity_id
_entity_poly.type
_entity_poly.pdbx_seq_one_letter_code
_entity_poly.pdbx_strand_id
1 'polypeptide(L)'
;MQNHFGTSALGFEDAASLMSYAIEATDTRLREMIKKIGSKPDPSATDMLSLQMYIHTWTVILETTSAIIKDISDLFKAIIQRM
;
A
#
# COMPACT_ATOMS: atom_id res chain seq x y z
N MET A 1 19.54 -34.12 -9.28
CA MET A 1 18.08 -33.90 -9.17
C MET A 1 17.85 -32.45 -8.77
N GLN A 2 16.81 -31.86 -9.35
CA GLN A 2 16.59 -30.43 -9.56
C GLN A 2 16.39 -29.63 -8.25
N ASN A 3 17.03 -28.45 -8.16
CA ASN A 3 16.68 -27.40 -7.20
C ASN A 3 15.80 -26.37 -7.93
N HIS A 4 14.48 -26.47 -7.76
CA HIS A 4 13.50 -25.57 -8.39
C HIS A 4 12.49 -25.03 -7.36
N PHE A 5 12.95 -24.57 -6.19
CA PHE A 5 12.07 -23.91 -5.22
C PHE A 5 12.84 -22.86 -4.41
N GLY A 6 13.09 -21.69 -4.97
CA GLY A 6 13.76 -20.61 -4.23
C GLY A 6 13.52 -19.19 -4.76
N THR A 7 13.29 -19.02 -6.05
CA THR A 7 13.25 -17.68 -6.66
C THR A 7 11.89 -16.98 -6.53
N SER A 8 10.77 -17.72 -6.52
CA SER A 8 9.42 -17.12 -6.49
C SER A 8 9.00 -16.62 -5.11
N ALA A 9 9.51 -17.23 -4.03
CA ALA A 9 9.22 -16.80 -2.65
C ALA A 9 9.91 -15.49 -2.30
N LEU A 10 11.18 -15.33 -2.72
CA LEU A 10 11.95 -14.09 -2.54
C LEU A 10 11.27 -12.89 -3.21
N GLY A 11 10.74 -13.06 -4.42
CA GLY A 11 10.04 -11.97 -5.13
C GLY A 11 8.70 -11.56 -4.51
N PHE A 12 7.96 -12.48 -3.90
CA PHE A 12 6.71 -12.15 -3.20
C PHE A 12 6.97 -11.41 -1.90
N GLU A 13 7.94 -11.88 -1.12
CA GLU A 13 8.28 -11.29 0.18
C GLU A 13 8.85 -9.88 0.00
N ASP A 14 9.64 -9.65 -1.05
CA ASP A 14 10.12 -8.32 -1.45
C ASP A 14 8.98 -7.40 -1.91
N ALA A 15 8.07 -7.90 -2.76
CA ALA A 15 6.92 -7.13 -3.21
C ALA A 15 5.97 -6.78 -2.05
N ALA A 16 5.68 -7.74 -1.17
CA ALA A 16 4.86 -7.55 0.02
C ALA A 16 5.50 -6.56 0.99
N SER A 17 6.83 -6.60 1.15
CA SER A 17 7.57 -5.65 1.98
C SER A 17 7.54 -4.23 1.40
N LEU A 18 7.74 -4.07 0.09
CA LEU A 18 7.66 -2.78 -0.59
C LEU A 18 6.25 -2.16 -0.48
N MET A 19 5.22 -2.99 -0.63
CA MET A 19 3.82 -2.57 -0.49
C MET A 19 3.48 -2.18 0.94
N SER A 20 3.93 -2.97 1.93
CA SER A 20 3.74 -2.65 3.35
C SER A 20 4.41 -1.33 3.70
N TYR A 21 5.64 -1.11 3.21
CA TYR A 21 6.35 0.15 3.36
C TYR A 21 5.59 1.33 2.72
N ALA A 22 5.04 1.16 1.51
CA ALA A 22 4.28 2.22 0.85
C ALA A 22 2.97 2.57 1.59
N ILE A 23 2.27 1.57 2.12
CA ILE A 23 1.07 1.77 2.95
C ILE A 23 1.44 2.49 4.25
N GLU A 24 2.46 2.02 4.96
CA GLU A 24 2.90 2.61 6.24
C GLU A 24 3.39 4.05 6.06
N ALA A 25 4.15 4.34 5.00
CA ALA A 25 4.61 5.69 4.69
C ALA A 25 3.43 6.64 4.44
N THR A 26 2.41 6.17 3.72
CA THR A 26 1.23 6.99 3.41
C THR A 26 0.31 7.15 4.63
N ASP A 27 0.11 6.10 5.44
CA ASP A 27 -0.63 6.15 6.70
C ASP A 27 0.04 7.10 7.70
N THR A 28 1.36 6.99 7.86
CA THR A 28 2.15 7.91 8.72
C THR A 28 1.94 9.36 8.30
N ARG A 29 2.02 9.65 7.00
CA ARG A 29 1.81 11.00 6.47
C ARG A 29 0.39 11.51 6.67
N LEU A 30 -0.63 10.65 6.51
CA LEU A 30 -2.02 11.00 6.79
C LEU A 30 -2.23 11.29 8.28
N ARG A 31 -1.66 10.47 9.17
CA ARG A 31 -1.72 10.68 10.63
C ARG A 31 -1.04 11.97 11.05
N GLU A 32 0.12 12.29 10.48
CA GLU A 32 0.80 13.56 10.71
C GLU A 32 -0.05 14.75 10.26
N MET A 33 -0.71 14.65 9.10
CA MET A 33 -1.63 15.67 8.59
C MET A 33 -2.81 15.87 9.54
N ILE A 34 -3.45 14.78 9.97
CA ILE A 34 -4.58 14.81 10.92
C ILE A 34 -4.14 15.42 12.25
N LYS A 35 -2.97 15.03 12.78
CA LYS A 35 -2.42 15.63 14.01
C LYS A 35 -2.15 17.12 13.84
N LYS A 36 -1.54 17.53 12.73
CA LYS A 36 -1.23 18.93 12.43
C LYS A 36 -2.51 19.76 12.34
N ILE A 37 -3.52 19.26 11.65
CA ILE A 37 -4.82 19.94 11.49
C ILE A 37 -5.59 19.96 12.81
N GLY A 38 -5.68 18.83 13.50
CA GLY A 38 -6.38 18.71 14.80
C GLY A 38 -5.72 19.49 15.94
N SER A 39 -4.43 19.84 15.81
CA SER A 39 -3.76 20.75 16.74
C SER A 39 -4.15 22.22 16.57
N LYS A 40 -4.84 22.58 15.48
CA LYS A 40 -5.32 23.93 15.25
C LYS A 40 -6.68 24.15 15.94
N PRO A 41 -6.84 25.23 16.72
CA PRO A 41 -8.10 25.53 17.39
C PRO A 41 -9.25 25.89 16.42
N ASP A 42 -8.92 26.41 15.23
CA ASP A 42 -9.86 26.64 14.14
C ASP A 42 -9.19 26.30 12.79
N PRO A 43 -9.34 25.04 12.32
CA PRO A 43 -8.77 24.62 11.05
C PRO A 43 -9.40 25.36 9.87
N SER A 44 -8.56 25.91 8.99
CA SER A 44 -9.06 26.65 7.82
C SER A 44 -9.71 25.72 6.79
N ALA A 45 -10.53 26.28 5.89
CA ALA A 45 -11.06 25.54 4.74
C ALA A 45 -9.96 24.91 3.87
N THR A 46 -8.79 25.57 3.77
CA THR A 46 -7.61 25.04 3.06
C THR A 46 -7.02 23.83 3.78
N ASP A 47 -7.02 23.82 5.12
CA ASP A 47 -6.60 22.65 5.90
C ASP A 47 -7.53 21.46 5.65
N MET A 48 -8.84 21.69 5.65
CA MET A 48 -9.84 20.67 5.34
C MET A 48 -9.71 20.13 3.92
N LEU A 49 -9.49 21.00 2.93
CA LEU A 49 -9.26 20.59 1.54
C LEU A 49 -7.99 19.73 1.42
N SER A 50 -6.93 20.13 2.11
CA SER A 50 -5.68 19.36 2.14
C SER A 50 -5.92 17.97 2.74
N LEU A 51 -6.65 17.89 3.85
CA LEU A 51 -7.00 16.60 4.47
C LEU A 51 -7.79 15.71 3.50
N GLN A 52 -8.81 16.26 2.82
CA GLN A 52 -9.59 15.52 1.84
C GLN A 52 -8.72 14.99 0.69
N MET A 53 -7.78 15.81 0.20
CA MET A 53 -6.84 15.39 -0.83
C MET A 53 -5.95 14.23 -0.35
N TYR A 54 -5.40 14.33 0.85
CA TYR A 54 -4.56 13.27 1.42
C TYR A 54 -5.33 11.97 1.67
N ILE A 55 -6.57 12.05 2.15
CA ILE A 55 -7.44 10.87 2.31
C ILE A 55 -7.68 10.21 0.95
N HIS A 56 -8.00 10.99 -0.08
CA HIS A 56 -8.22 10.44 -1.42
C HIS A 56 -6.95 9.75 -1.97
N THR A 57 -5.79 10.39 -1.84
CA THR A 57 -4.51 9.78 -2.24
C THR A 57 -4.25 8.47 -1.50
N TRP A 58 -4.52 8.43 -0.19
CA TRP A 58 -4.37 7.21 0.60
C TRP A 58 -5.29 6.09 0.14
N THR A 59 -6.55 6.38 -0.15
CA THR A 59 -7.50 5.40 -0.69
C THR A 59 -7.02 4.82 -2.03
N VAL A 60 -6.57 5.66 -2.96
CA VAL A 60 -6.06 5.21 -4.27
C VAL A 60 -4.84 4.30 -4.11
N ILE A 61 -3.93 4.62 -3.19
CA ILE A 61 -2.75 3.79 -2.91
C ILE A 61 -3.16 2.43 -2.35
N LEU A 62 -4.12 2.39 -1.41
CA LEU A 62 -4.64 1.13 -0.87
C LEU A 62 -5.30 0.27 -1.95
N GLU A 63 -6.14 0.88 -2.81
CA GLU A 63 -6.79 0.18 -3.91
C GLU A 63 -5.77 -0.38 -4.91
N THR A 64 -4.76 0.42 -5.28
CA THR A 64 -3.67 0.00 -6.17
C THR A 64 -2.87 -1.13 -5.55
N THR A 65 -2.57 -1.06 -4.25
CA THR A 65 -1.82 -2.10 -3.55
C THR A 65 -2.63 -3.40 -3.48
N SER A 66 -3.93 -3.32 -3.22
CA SER A 66 -4.84 -4.47 -3.24
C SER A 66 -4.89 -5.14 -4.62
N ALA A 67 -4.94 -4.34 -5.69
CA ALA A 67 -4.88 -4.85 -7.06
C ALA A 67 -3.57 -5.58 -7.35
N ILE A 68 -2.42 -5.01 -6.97
CA ILE A 68 -1.11 -5.64 -7.15
C ILE A 68 -1.02 -6.96 -6.38
N ILE A 69 -1.46 -7.01 -5.11
CA ILE A 69 -1.50 -8.26 -4.32
C ILE A 69 -2.34 -9.32 -5.02
N LYS A 70 -3.51 -8.92 -5.55
CA LYS A 70 -4.39 -9.82 -6.28
C LYS A 70 -3.72 -10.36 -7.54
N ASP A 71 -3.11 -9.50 -8.35
CA ASP A 71 -2.43 -9.90 -9.58
C ASP A 71 -1.27 -10.86 -9.28
N ILE A 72 -0.49 -10.58 -8.24
CA ILE A 72 0.57 -11.48 -7.79
C ILE A 72 -0.01 -12.81 -7.31
N SER A 73 -1.08 -12.80 -6.50
CA SER A 73 -1.76 -14.01 -6.03
C SER A 73 -2.29 -14.86 -7.19
N ASP A 74 -2.88 -14.23 -8.21
CA ASP A 74 -3.43 -14.91 -9.38
C ASP A 74 -2.32 -15.46 -10.29
N LEU A 75 -1.17 -14.76 -10.42
CA LEU A 75 0.03 -15.31 -11.05
C LEU A 75 0.53 -16.57 -10.32
N PHE A 76 0.56 -16.58 -8.99
CA PHE A 76 0.92 -17.78 -8.22
C PHE A 76 -0.04 -18.93 -8.46
N LYS A 77 -1.34 -18.68 -8.42
CA LYS A 77 -2.34 -19.72 -8.72
C LYS A 77 -2.15 -20.27 -10.12
N ALA A 78 -1.89 -19.42 -11.11
CA ALA A 78 -1.64 -19.85 -12.50
C ALA A 78 -0.37 -20.69 -12.64
N ILE A 79 0.71 -20.34 -11.91
CA ILE A 79 1.95 -21.14 -11.90
C ILE A 79 1.70 -22.51 -11.27
N ILE A 80 1.03 -22.57 -10.12
CA ILE A 80 0.71 -23.81 -9.43
C ILE A 80 -0.21 -24.70 -10.28
N GLN A 81 -1.21 -24.12 -10.95
CA GLN A 81 -2.12 -24.86 -11.84
C GLN A 81 -1.47 -25.33 -13.15
N ARG A 82 -0.36 -24.71 -13.57
CA ARG A 82 0.40 -25.12 -14.75
C ARG A 82 1.45 -26.20 -14.47
N MET A 83 1.77 -26.45 -13.20
CA MET A 83 2.56 -27.61 -12.75
C MET A 83 1.67 -28.82 -12.57
#